data_AF-A0A9W6XSV4-F1
#
_entry.id   AF-A0A9W6XSV4-F1
#
_cell.length_a   1.000
_cell.length_b   1.000
_cell.length_c   1.000
_cell.angle_alpha   90.00
_cell.angle_beta   90.00
_cell.angle_gamma   90.00
#
_symmetry.space_group_name_H-M   'P 1'
#
loop_
_entity.id
_entity.type
_entity.pdbx_description
1 polymer ?
#
loop_
_entity_poly.entity_id
_entity_poly.type
_entity_poly.pdbx_seq_one_letter_code
_entity_poly.pdbx_strand_id
1 'polypeptide(L)'
;MEDSGSRLPTRQDFPHLTDAHWATLEKMASLLGEAAFAGFPNLSAEQQKTRVEHFDKYESSLIAHVSAAAQEAARAAMRAEAQNAAQASAMN
;
A
#
# COMPACT_ATOMS: atom_id res chain seq x y z
N MET A 1 32.24 20.89 -5.39
CA MET A 1 31.16 20.70 -4.40
C MET A 1 29.97 20.34 -5.23
N GLU A 2 29.69 19.05 -5.35
CA GLU A 2 28.58 18.56 -6.18
C GLU A 2 27.30 19.13 -5.57
N ASP A 3 26.53 19.85 -6.39
CA ASP A 3 25.15 20.21 -6.10
C ASP A 3 24.35 18.89 -6.11
N SER A 4 24.52 18.07 -5.07
CA SER A 4 23.61 16.96 -4.76
C SER A 4 22.34 17.56 -4.17
N GLY A 5 21.71 18.45 -4.92
CA GLY A 5 20.33 18.83 -4.66
C GLY A 5 19.52 17.56 -4.67
N SER A 6 18.84 17.28 -3.56
CA SER A 6 18.00 16.11 -3.29
C SER A 6 16.87 15.98 -4.31
N ARG A 7 17.19 15.63 -5.54
CA ARG A 7 16.22 15.31 -6.57
C ARG A 7 15.76 13.89 -6.29
N LEU A 8 14.45 13.73 -6.08
CA LEU A 8 13.84 12.42 -6.05
C LEU A 8 14.22 11.66 -7.33
N PRO A 9 14.59 10.37 -7.24
CA PRO A 9 14.90 9.59 -8.41
C PRO A 9 13.76 9.68 -9.43
N THR A 10 14.12 9.67 -10.71
CA THR A 10 13.16 9.70 -11.81
C THR A 10 13.22 8.40 -12.59
N ARG A 11 12.19 8.15 -13.41
CA ARG A 11 12.07 6.93 -14.22
C ARG A 11 13.32 6.58 -15.02
N GLN A 12 14.06 7.61 -15.47
CA GLN A 12 15.29 7.48 -16.25
C GLN A 12 16.47 6.93 -15.44
N ASP A 13 16.46 7.09 -14.12
CA ASP A 13 17.49 6.58 -13.22
C ASP A 13 17.43 5.04 -13.07
N PHE A 14 16.29 4.43 -13.43
CA PHE A 14 16.06 2.99 -13.32
C PHE A 14 15.50 2.40 -14.63
N PRO A 15 16.29 2.37 -15.72
CA PRO A 15 15.83 1.89 -17.02
C PRO A 15 15.42 0.41 -17.02
N HIS A 16 15.90 -0.38 -16.05
CA HIS A 16 15.59 -1.80 -15.90
C HIS A 16 14.23 -2.07 -15.22
N LEU A 17 13.64 -1.08 -14.55
CA LEU A 17 12.28 -1.18 -14.04
C LEU A 17 11.30 -1.06 -15.21
N THR A 18 10.24 -1.86 -15.19
CA THR A 18 9.10 -1.69 -16.11
C THR A 18 8.25 -0.51 -15.64
N ASP A 19 7.33 -0.03 -16.45
CA ASP A 19 6.44 1.07 -16.04
C ASP A 19 5.54 0.67 -14.88
N ALA A 20 5.15 -0.61 -14.80
CA ALA A 20 4.45 -1.17 -13.64
C ALA A 20 5.32 -1.11 -12.37
N HIS A 21 6.58 -1.54 -12.44
CA HIS A 21 7.49 -1.44 -11.29
C HIS A 21 7.73 0.02 -10.89
N TRP A 22 7.83 0.93 -11.85
CA TRP A 22 7.97 2.36 -11.57
C TRP A 22 6.75 2.92 -10.84
N ALA A 23 5.53 2.61 -11.31
CA ALA A 23 4.30 3.04 -10.66
C ALA A 23 4.21 2.53 -9.20
N THR A 24 4.60 1.27 -8.95
CA THR A 24 4.69 0.74 -7.58
C THR A 24 5.72 1.50 -6.73
N LEU A 25 6.88 1.85 -7.30
CA LEU A 25 7.90 2.65 -6.60
C LEU A 25 7.41 4.08 -6.28
N GLU A 26 6.70 4.73 -7.19
CA GLU A 26 6.05 6.03 -6.95
C GLU A 26 5.01 5.94 -5.83
N LYS A 27 4.30 4.81 -5.77
CA LYS A 27 3.34 4.54 -4.69
C LYS A 27 4.04 4.33 -3.35
N MET A 28 5.15 3.58 -3.32
CA MET A 28 6.00 3.46 -2.14
C MET A 28 6.46 4.84 -1.64
N ALA A 29 6.93 5.69 -2.56
CA ALA A 29 7.35 7.05 -2.26
C ALA A 29 6.20 7.94 -1.77
N SER A 30 4.99 7.75 -2.30
CA SER A 30 3.80 8.49 -1.85
C SER A 30 3.39 8.12 -0.42
N LEU A 31 3.64 6.88 0.02
CA LEU A 31 3.33 6.43 1.38
C LEU A 31 4.45 6.70 2.39
N LEU A 32 5.71 6.56 1.98
CA LEU A 32 6.88 6.58 2.87
C LEU A 32 7.75 7.83 2.70
N GLY A 33 7.46 8.69 1.72
CA GLY A 33 8.30 9.83 1.36
C GLY A 33 9.69 9.39 0.90
N GLU A 34 10.71 10.18 1.26
CA GLU A 34 12.12 9.91 0.93
C GLU A 34 12.63 8.56 1.48
N ALA A 35 12.02 8.05 2.56
CA ALA A 35 12.40 6.76 3.15
C ALA A 35 12.13 5.58 2.20
N ALA A 36 11.25 5.73 1.21
CA ALA A 36 11.08 4.73 0.15
C ALA A 36 12.39 4.46 -0.59
N PHE A 37 13.23 5.49 -0.75
CA PHE A 37 14.49 5.43 -1.47
C PHE A 37 15.71 5.17 -0.56
N ALA A 38 15.55 5.12 0.76
CA ALA A 38 16.65 4.87 1.68
C ALA A 38 17.36 3.54 1.33
N GLY A 39 18.63 3.64 0.89
CA GLY A 39 19.43 2.49 0.44
C GLY A 39 18.99 1.86 -0.89
N PHE A 40 17.87 2.28 -1.49
CA PHE A 40 17.33 1.67 -2.71
C PHE A 40 18.20 1.90 -3.94
N PRO A 41 18.68 3.13 -4.26
CA PRO A 41 19.58 3.35 -5.39
C PRO A 41 20.90 2.57 -5.31
N ASN A 42 21.30 2.17 -4.09
CA ASN A 42 22.54 1.42 -3.85
C ASN A 42 22.38 -0.10 -4.02
N LEU A 43 21.15 -0.60 -4.18
CA LEU A 43 20.87 -2.00 -4.45
C LEU A 43 21.20 -2.36 -5.91
N SER A 44 21.46 -3.65 -6.18
CA SER A 44 21.55 -4.12 -7.56
C SER A 44 20.18 -4.03 -8.26
N ALA A 45 20.16 -3.98 -9.59
CA ALA A 45 18.92 -3.90 -10.38
C ALA A 45 17.91 -5.03 -10.04
N GLU A 46 18.41 -6.26 -9.83
CA GLU A 46 17.57 -7.39 -9.41
C GLU A 46 17.00 -7.18 -8.00
N GLN A 47 17.81 -6.68 -7.06
CA GLN A 47 17.35 -6.39 -5.70
C GLN A 47 16.34 -5.24 -5.67
N GLN A 48 16.52 -4.22 -6.52
CA GLN A 48 15.57 -3.12 -6.68
C GLN A 48 14.22 -3.65 -7.16
N LYS A 49 14.23 -4.48 -8.21
CA LYS A 49 13.03 -5.15 -8.72
C LYS A 49 12.36 -6.03 -7.66
N THR A 50 13.10 -6.91 -6.99
CA THR A 50 12.56 -7.77 -5.93
C THR A 50 11.92 -6.95 -4.80
N ARG A 51 12.53 -5.84 -4.39
CA ARG A 51 11.96 -4.99 -3.33
C ARG A 51 10.64 -4.35 -3.77
N VAL A 52 10.55 -3.88 -5.01
CA VAL A 52 9.32 -3.33 -5.58
C VAL A 52 8.23 -4.40 -5.68
N GLU A 53 8.56 -5.60 -6.19
CA GLU A 53 7.63 -6.73 -6.28
C GLU A 53 7.14 -7.20 -4.91
N HIS A 54 8.02 -7.23 -3.91
CA HIS A 54 7.65 -7.56 -2.53
C HIS A 54 6.70 -6.53 -1.93
N PHE A 55 6.92 -5.24 -2.20
CA PHE A 55 6.02 -4.19 -1.76
C PHE A 55 4.65 -4.32 -2.43
N ASP A 56 4.58 -4.54 -3.74
CA ASP A 56 3.33 -4.73 -4.49
C ASP A 56 2.48 -5.89 -3.92
N LYS A 57 3.16 -7.02 -3.63
CA LYS A 57 2.52 -8.18 -3.01
C LYS A 57 2.05 -7.90 -1.59
N TYR A 58 2.87 -7.22 -0.79
CA TYR A 58 2.53 -6.83 0.58
C TYR A 58 1.31 -5.92 0.58
N GLU A 59 1.30 -4.91 -0.27
CA GLU A 59 0.21 -3.96 -0.40
C GLU A 59 -1.09 -4.65 -0.82
N SER A 60 -1.04 -5.48 -1.86
CA SER A 60 -2.21 -6.25 -2.32
C SER A 60 -2.79 -7.12 -1.19
N SER A 61 -1.92 -7.77 -0.40
CA SER A 61 -2.34 -8.58 0.74
C SER A 61 -2.93 -7.73 1.88
N LEU A 62 -2.36 -6.56 2.14
CA LEU A 62 -2.85 -5.62 3.16
C LEU A 62 -4.24 -5.08 2.78
N ILE A 63 -4.44 -4.68 1.52
CA ILE A 63 -5.73 -4.21 1.02
C ILE A 63 -6.78 -5.30 1.16
N ALA A 64 -6.46 -6.54 0.77
CA ALA A 64 -7.38 -7.67 0.91
C ALA A 64 -7.76 -7.89 2.38
N HIS A 65 -6.80 -7.85 3.30
CA HIS A 65 -7.04 -8.04 4.71
C HIS A 65 -7.91 -6.93 5.33
N VAL A 66 -7.58 -5.66 5.05
CA VAL A 66 -8.35 -4.51 5.54
C VAL A 66 -9.77 -4.52 4.96
N SER A 67 -9.91 -4.88 3.69
CA SER A 67 -11.23 -4.99 3.05
C SER A 67 -12.08 -6.09 3.70
N ALA A 68 -11.49 -7.24 4.00
CA ALA A 68 -12.18 -8.32 4.69
C ALA A 68 -12.60 -7.91 6.12
N ALA A 69 -11.71 -7.23 6.85
CA ALA A 69 -12.01 -6.72 8.18
C ALA A 69 -13.14 -5.67 8.15
N ALA A 70 -13.11 -4.74 7.20
CA ALA A 70 -14.15 -3.73 7.01
C ALA A 70 -15.52 -4.36 6.66
N GLN A 71 -15.52 -5.39 5.80
CA GLN A 71 -16.73 -6.13 5.48
C GLN A 71 -17.32 -6.85 6.69
N GLU A 72 -16.50 -7.48 7.53
CA GLU A 72 -17.01 -8.15 8.72
C GLU A 72 -17.53 -7.16 9.76
N ALA A 73 -16.86 -6.02 9.93
CA ALA A 73 -17.36 -4.94 10.78
C ALA A 73 -18.74 -4.43 10.31
N ALA A 74 -18.91 -4.24 8.99
CA ALA A 74 -20.20 -3.86 8.41
C ALA A 74 -21.30 -4.90 8.67
N ARG A 75 -20.98 -6.20 8.51
CA ARG A 75 -21.92 -7.28 8.82
C ARG A 75 -22.30 -7.33 10.30
N ALA A 76 -21.33 -7.14 11.20
CA ALA A 76 -21.59 -7.09 12.63
C ALA A 76 -22.52 -5.93 13.00
N ALA A 77 -22.31 -4.74 12.41
CA ALA A 77 -23.19 -3.59 12.60
C ALA A 77 -24.63 -3.87 12.14
N MET A 78 -24.81 -4.45 10.95
CA MET A 78 -26.15 -4.82 10.45
C MET A 78 -26.85 -5.85 11.36
N ARG A 79 -26.11 -6.83 11.90
CA ARG A 79 -26.67 -7.80 12.85
C ARG A 79 -27.11 -7.12 14.15
N ALA A 80 -26.31 -6.20 14.67
CA ALA A 80 -26.66 -5.46 15.89
C ALA A 80 -27.91 -4.60 15.70
N GLU A 81 -28.04 -3.94 14.54
CA GLU A 81 -29.22 -3.14 14.20
C GLU A 81 -30.49 -4.00 14.07
N ALA A 82 -30.39 -5.14 13.37
CA ALA A 82 -31.51 -6.08 13.25
C ALA A 82 -31.95 -6.65 14.60
N GLN A 83 -31.01 -6.94 15.51
CA GLN A 83 -31.31 -7.40 16.86
C GLN A 83 -32.01 -6.34 17.69
N ASN A 84 -31.56 -5.09 17.61
CA ASN A 84 -32.19 -3.97 18.30
C ASN A 84 -33.64 -3.76 17.81
N ALA A 85 -33.85 -3.76 16.48
CA ALA A 85 -35.19 -3.66 15.91
C ALA A 85 -36.12 -4.80 16.34
N ALA A 86 -35.61 -6.04 16.37
CA ALA A 86 -36.38 -7.20 16.84
C ALA A 86 -36.76 -7.07 18.32
N GLN A 87 -35.84 -6.64 19.18
CA GLN A 87 -36.11 -6.40 20.60
C GLN A 87 -37.18 -5.31 20.81
N ALA A 88 -37.09 -4.20 20.08
CA ALA A 88 -38.06 -3.11 20.15
C ALA A 88 -39.47 -3.56 19.72
N SER A 89 -39.57 -4.44 18.71
CA SER A 89 -40.85 -5.01 18.28
C SER A 89 -41.46 -6.00 19.27
N ALA A 90 -40.65 -6.67 20.09
CA ALA A 90 -41.13 -7.63 21.09
C ALA A 90 -41.59 -6.96 22.40
N MET A 91 -41.24 -5.69 22.62
CA MET A 91 -41.60 -4.91 23.81
C MET A 91 -42.83 -4.00 23.60
N ASN A 92 -43.38 -3.93 22.37
CA ASN A 92 -44.64 -3.26 22.03
C ASN A 92 -45.77 -4.29 21.85
#